data_AF-A0A350CKD2-F1
#
_entry.id   AF-A0A350CKD2-F1
#
_cell.length_a   1.000
_cell.length_b   1.000
_cell.length_c   1.000
_cell.angle_alpha   90.00
_cell.angle_beta   90.00
_cell.angle_gamma   90.00
#
_symmetry.space_group_name_H-M   'P 1'
#
loop_
_entity.id
_entity.type
_entity.pdbx_description
1 polymer ?
#
loop_
_entity_poly.entity_id
_entity_poly.type
_entity_poly.pdbx_seq_one_letter_code
_entity_poly.pdbx_strand_id
1 'polypeptide(L)'
;MSMTDSVDATGQTTLDDIAVGARLVEALVHHVKKNGAAPIAYPALLELGRFLDPKDAAMDRAEPLGIAMKLRFVAAFCAAQAAPNLACLAVHPVSLRSAFACGGDAGAEAERGAVADF
;
A
#
# COMPACT_ATOMS: atom_id res chain seq x y z
N MET A 1 -43.57 -0.79 8.36
CA MET A 1 -42.59 -0.96 7.27
C MET A 1 -42.08 0.40 6.85
N SER A 2 -40.85 0.73 7.24
CA SER A 2 -39.84 1.40 6.41
C SER A 2 -38.61 1.55 7.30
N MET A 3 -37.64 0.66 7.04
CA MET A 3 -36.28 0.77 7.55
C MET A 3 -35.68 2.03 6.95
N THR A 4 -35.36 3.01 7.80
CA THR A 4 -34.30 3.95 7.49
C THR A 4 -33.00 3.17 7.58
N ASP A 5 -32.49 2.77 6.42
CA ASP A 5 -31.12 2.32 6.20
C ASP A 5 -30.19 3.41 6.75
N SER A 6 -29.68 3.21 7.97
CA SER A 6 -28.50 3.93 8.44
C SER A 6 -27.35 3.47 7.56
N VAL A 7 -27.06 4.23 6.51
CA VAL A 7 -25.88 4.01 5.69
C VAL A 7 -24.66 4.13 6.61
N ASP A 8 -24.02 3.00 6.87
CA ASP A 8 -22.82 2.90 7.67
C ASP A 8 -21.69 3.61 6.90
N ALA A 9 -21.41 4.86 7.28
CA ALA A 9 -20.36 5.69 6.69
C ALA A 9 -18.95 5.31 7.20
N THR A 10 -18.74 4.07 7.66
CA THR A 10 -17.51 3.62 8.34
C THR A 10 -16.89 2.43 7.61
N GLY A 11 -16.44 2.63 6.36
CA GLY A 11 -15.48 1.71 5.73
C GLY A 11 -15.88 1.06 4.40
N GLN A 12 -16.78 1.68 3.63
CA GLN A 12 -17.05 1.24 2.27
C GLN A 12 -15.95 1.73 1.31
N THR A 13 -15.31 0.81 0.59
CA THR A 13 -14.39 1.13 -0.51
C THR A 13 -15.16 1.81 -1.64
N THR A 14 -14.75 3.00 -2.06
CA THR A 14 -15.41 3.72 -3.15
C THR A 14 -14.94 3.24 -4.53
N LEU A 15 -15.67 3.59 -5.60
CA LEU A 15 -15.22 3.33 -6.98
C LEU A 15 -13.87 4.01 -7.28
N ASP A 16 -13.63 5.19 -6.72
CA ASP A 16 -12.35 5.88 -6.85
C ASP A 16 -11.21 5.16 -6.10
N ASP A 17 -11.51 4.55 -4.95
CA ASP A 17 -10.54 3.72 -4.22
C ASP A 17 -10.18 2.46 -4.98
N ILE A 18 -11.15 1.83 -5.64
CA ILE A 18 -10.92 0.67 -6.53
C ILE A 18 -10.09 1.09 -7.73
N ALA A 19 -10.46 2.20 -8.38
CA ALA A 19 -9.77 2.70 -9.56
C ALA A 19 -8.29 2.95 -9.23
N VAL A 20 -8.00 3.73 -8.19
CA VAL A 20 -6.61 3.98 -7.77
C VAL A 20 -5.94 2.68 -7.31
N GLY A 21 -6.62 1.85 -6.52
CA GLY A 21 -6.11 0.56 -6.04
C GLY A 21 -5.59 -0.35 -7.16
N ALA A 22 -6.29 -0.41 -8.29
CA ALA A 22 -5.84 -1.16 -9.48
C ALA A 22 -4.50 -0.65 -10.02
N ARG A 23 -4.29 0.68 -10.08
CA ARG A 23 -3.03 1.27 -10.52
C ARG A 23 -1.91 1.05 -9.49
N LEU A 24 -2.26 1.02 -8.20
CA LEU A 24 -1.29 0.68 -7.15
C LEU A 24 -0.79 -0.76 -7.28
N VAL A 25 -1.64 -1.71 -7.72
CA VAL A 25 -1.18 -3.08 -8.02
C VAL A 25 -0.09 -3.03 -9.09
N GLU A 26 -0.33 -2.33 -10.21
CA GLU A 26 0.65 -2.22 -11.31
C GLU A 26 1.95 -1.55 -10.85
N ALA A 27 1.85 -0.45 -10.09
CA ALA A 27 2.99 0.24 -9.53
C ALA A 27 3.81 -0.64 -8.57
N LEU A 28 3.14 -1.41 -7.71
CA LEU A 28 3.80 -2.35 -6.78
C LEU A 28 4.47 -3.50 -7.53
N VAL A 29 3.82 -4.07 -8.55
CA VAL A 29 4.43 -5.10 -9.41
C VAL A 29 5.67 -4.55 -10.13
N HIS A 30 5.58 -3.33 -10.67
CA HIS A 30 6.73 -2.66 -11.29
C HIS A 30 7.87 -2.46 -10.28
N HIS A 31 7.56 -1.96 -9.08
CA HIS A 31 8.53 -1.75 -8.00
C HIS A 31 9.23 -3.06 -7.63
N VAL A 32 8.48 -4.15 -7.43
CA VAL A 32 9.05 -5.47 -7.10
C VAL A 32 9.96 -5.99 -8.21
N LYS A 33 9.57 -5.85 -9.48
CA LYS A 33 10.41 -6.28 -10.62
C LYS A 33 11.72 -5.52 -10.70
N LYS A 34 11.73 -4.24 -10.32
CA LYS A 34 12.90 -3.35 -10.44
C LYS A 34 13.81 -3.39 -9.21
N ASN A 35 13.21 -3.45 -8.02
CA ASN A 35 13.89 -3.20 -6.74
C ASN A 35 13.78 -4.38 -5.76
N GLY A 36 13.13 -5.49 -6.16
CA GLY A 36 12.77 -6.57 -5.24
C GLY A 36 11.65 -6.17 -4.26
N ALA A 37 11.41 -7.00 -3.25
CA ALA A 37 10.37 -6.78 -2.23
C ALA A 37 10.75 -5.70 -1.19
N ALA A 38 11.43 -4.63 -1.60
CA ALA A 38 11.80 -3.52 -0.74
C ALA A 38 10.57 -2.67 -0.38
N PRO A 39 10.47 -2.13 0.85
CA PRO A 39 9.38 -1.22 1.21
C PRO A 39 9.37 0.06 0.36
N ILE A 40 8.18 0.61 0.11
CA ILE A 40 7.96 1.86 -0.62
C ILE A 40 7.04 2.80 0.17
N ALA A 41 7.42 4.08 0.27
CA ALA A 41 6.63 5.07 0.97
C ALA A 41 5.32 5.38 0.22
N TYR A 42 4.23 5.69 0.92
CA TYR A 42 2.96 6.07 0.28
C TYR A 42 3.09 7.18 -0.79
N PRO A 43 3.80 8.31 -0.55
CA PRO A 43 3.94 9.35 -1.57
C PRO A 43 4.70 8.83 -2.81
N ALA A 44 5.79 8.10 -2.58
CA ALA A 44 6.61 7.54 -3.66
C ALA A 44 5.84 6.49 -4.48
N LEU A 45 4.95 5.72 -3.86
CA LEU A 45 4.09 4.78 -4.55
C LEU A 45 3.08 5.50 -5.46
N LEU A 46 2.49 6.61 -5.00
CA LEU A 46 1.59 7.42 -5.82
C LEU A 46 2.34 8.10 -6.97
N GLU A 47 3.53 8.63 -6.72
CA GLU A 47 4.42 9.17 -7.76
C GLU A 47 4.80 8.11 -8.80
N LEU A 48 5.12 6.89 -8.37
CA LEU A 48 5.39 5.78 -9.28
C LEU A 48 4.16 5.46 -10.15
N GLY A 49 2.96 5.42 -9.57
CA GLY A 49 1.74 5.24 -10.34
C GLY A 49 1.53 6.34 -11.40
N ARG A 50 1.76 7.61 -11.04
CA ARG A 50 1.70 8.74 -11.99
C ARG A 50 2.79 8.67 -13.07
N PHE A 51 3.96 8.16 -12.72
CA PHE A 51 5.05 7.99 -13.67
C PHE A 51 4.72 6.91 -14.73
N LEU A 52 4.04 5.83 -14.32
CA LEU A 52 3.65 4.74 -15.22
C LEU A 52 2.49 5.12 -16.14
N ASP A 53 1.52 5.90 -15.65
CA ASP A 53 0.45 6.47 -16.47
C ASP A 53 0.22 7.96 -16.16
N PRO A 54 0.93 8.87 -16.86
CA PRO A 54 0.85 10.31 -16.59
C PRO A 54 -0.45 10.96 -17.03
N LYS A 55 -1.35 10.23 -17.72
CA LYS A 55 -2.65 10.76 -18.17
C LYS A 55 -3.83 10.18 -17.37
N ASP A 56 -3.57 9.32 -16.38
CA ASP A 56 -4.63 8.76 -15.55
C ASP A 56 -5.16 9.80 -14.56
N ALA A 57 -6.39 10.24 -14.79
CA ALA A 57 -7.05 11.26 -13.97
C ALA A 57 -7.35 10.80 -12.53
N ALA A 58 -7.45 9.49 -12.27
CA ALA A 58 -7.63 8.99 -10.90
C ALA A 58 -6.32 9.07 -10.12
N MET A 59 -5.19 8.74 -10.75
CA MET A 59 -3.86 8.89 -10.18
C MET A 59 -3.44 10.35 -9.99
N ASP A 60 -3.81 11.24 -10.91
CA ASP A 60 -3.53 12.67 -10.77
C ASP A 60 -4.12 13.23 -9.46
N ARG A 61 -5.38 12.89 -9.19
CA ARG A 61 -6.12 13.28 -7.98
C ARG A 61 -5.82 12.44 -6.73
N ALA A 62 -5.02 11.36 -6.84
CA ALA A 62 -4.81 10.45 -5.73
C ALA A 62 -3.93 11.08 -4.64
N GLU A 63 -4.44 11.15 -3.41
CA GLU A 63 -3.69 11.66 -2.26
C GLU A 63 -3.25 10.52 -1.32
N PRO A 64 -2.19 10.74 -0.51
CA PRO A 64 -1.81 9.81 0.55
C PRO A 64 -2.92 9.64 1.61
N LEU A 65 -3.76 10.66 1.79
CA LEU A 65 -4.91 10.57 2.69
C LEU A 65 -5.90 9.51 2.16
N GLY A 66 -6.31 8.59 3.04
CA GLY A 66 -7.20 7.50 2.65
C GLY A 66 -6.55 6.37 1.86
N ILE A 67 -5.21 6.40 1.65
CA ILE A 67 -4.49 5.34 0.91
C ILE A 67 -4.69 3.94 1.51
N ALA A 68 -4.99 3.86 2.82
CA ALA A 68 -5.31 2.59 3.48
C ALA A 68 -6.49 1.86 2.81
N MET A 69 -7.55 2.57 2.38
CA MET A 69 -8.69 1.92 1.70
C MET A 69 -8.29 1.39 0.32
N LYS A 70 -7.43 2.12 -0.39
CA LYS A 70 -6.89 1.72 -1.69
C LYS A 70 -5.98 0.49 -1.55
N LEU A 71 -5.17 0.44 -0.49
CA LEU A 71 -4.34 -0.72 -0.15
C LEU A 71 -5.15 -1.94 0.30
N ARG A 72 -6.33 -1.75 0.91
CA ARG A 72 -7.26 -2.87 1.19
C ARG A 72 -7.77 -3.52 -0.10
N PHE A 73 -8.04 -2.73 -1.14
CA PHE A 73 -8.34 -3.28 -2.45
C PHE A 73 -7.16 -4.10 -3.00
N VAL A 74 -5.93 -3.56 -2.92
CA VAL A 74 -4.71 -4.29 -3.36
C VAL A 74 -4.58 -5.63 -2.65
N ALA A 75 -4.75 -5.64 -1.31
CA ALA A 75 -4.66 -6.87 -0.52
C ALA A 75 -5.74 -7.89 -0.92
N ALA A 76 -6.99 -7.45 -1.11
CA ALA A 76 -8.09 -8.29 -1.56
C ALA A 76 -7.85 -8.84 -2.98
N PHE A 77 -7.32 -8.02 -3.89
CA PHE A 77 -6.95 -8.43 -5.23
C PHE A 77 -5.86 -9.51 -5.22
N CYS A 78 -4.78 -9.31 -4.45
CA CYS A 78 -3.72 -10.33 -4.30
C CYS A 78 -4.26 -11.64 -3.75
N ALA A 79 -5.13 -11.59 -2.73
CA ALA A 79 -5.75 -12.78 -2.15
C ALA A 79 -6.62 -13.54 -3.17
N ALA A 80 -7.41 -12.84 -3.97
CA ALA A 80 -8.23 -13.44 -5.02
C ALA A 80 -7.40 -14.13 -6.13
N GLN A 81 -6.15 -13.68 -6.32
CA GLN A 81 -5.22 -14.26 -7.30
C GLN A 81 -4.29 -15.32 -6.70
N ALA A 82 -4.44 -15.67 -5.41
CA ALA A 82 -3.49 -16.51 -4.67
C ALA A 82 -2.03 -16.01 -4.77
N ALA A 83 -1.86 -14.68 -4.80
CA ALA A 83 -0.56 -14.02 -4.93
C ALA A 83 -0.09 -13.44 -3.57
N PRO A 84 1.23 -13.28 -3.36
CA PRO A 84 1.76 -12.59 -2.19
C PRO A 84 1.16 -11.19 -2.03
N ASN A 85 0.89 -10.78 -0.78
CA ASN A 85 0.24 -9.51 -0.50
C ASN A 85 1.18 -8.32 -0.75
N LEU A 86 1.03 -7.67 -1.90
CA LEU A 86 1.84 -6.52 -2.28
C LEU A 86 1.57 -5.27 -1.41
N ALA A 87 0.39 -5.17 -0.79
CA ALA A 87 0.06 -4.01 0.05
C ALA A 87 0.99 -3.88 1.27
N CYS A 88 1.59 -4.99 1.73
CA CYS A 88 2.56 -5.00 2.83
C CYS A 88 3.86 -4.26 2.52
N LEU A 89 4.17 -4.01 1.23
CA LEU A 89 5.35 -3.23 0.84
C LEU A 89 5.12 -1.72 0.99
N ALA A 90 3.87 -1.27 0.93
CA ALA A 90 3.52 0.12 1.08
C ALA A 90 3.55 0.51 2.57
N VAL A 91 4.39 1.48 2.92
CA VAL A 91 4.61 1.87 4.31
C VAL A 91 4.45 3.37 4.51
N HIS A 92 4.03 3.73 5.72
CA HIS A 92 3.99 5.13 6.14
C HIS A 92 5.42 5.69 6.20
N PRO A 93 5.68 6.93 5.74
CA PRO A 93 7.03 7.51 5.69
C PRO A 93 7.74 7.56 7.06
N VAL A 94 6.99 7.68 8.15
CA VAL A 94 7.54 7.63 9.53
C VAL A 94 8.15 6.26 9.83
N SER A 95 7.55 5.17 9.34
CA SER A 95 8.04 3.81 9.56
C SER A 95 9.36 3.55 8.81
N LEU A 96 9.53 4.16 7.62
CA LEU A 96 10.80 4.12 6.88
C LEU A 96 11.90 4.87 7.60
N ARG A 97 11.60 6.06 8.13
CA ARG A 97 12.59 6.85 8.88
C ARG A 97 13.12 6.06 10.08
N SER A 98 12.29 5.29 10.77
CA SER A 98 12.73 4.40 11.85
C SER A 98 13.69 3.31 11.36
N ALA A 99 13.35 2.64 10.25
CA ALA A 99 14.21 1.62 9.64
C ALA A 99 15.57 2.17 9.18
N PHE A 100 15.62 3.42 8.70
CA PHE A 100 16.88 4.08 8.30
C PHE A 100 17.62 4.75 9.46
N ALA A 101 16.94 5.23 10.50
CA ALA A 101 17.57 5.89 11.65
C ALA A 101 18.28 4.90 12.59
N CYS A 102 17.97 3.61 12.53
CA CYS A 102 18.71 2.56 13.24
C CYS A 102 20.01 2.13 12.53
N GLY A 103 20.38 2.76 11.41
CA GLY A 103 21.61 2.46 10.66
C GLY A 103 22.85 3.26 11.09
N GLY A 104 22.76 4.09 12.14
CA GLY A 104 23.83 5.00 12.51
C GLY A 104 23.84 5.37 13.99
N ASP A 105 24.07 4.40 14.86
CA ASP A 105 25.05 4.46 15.96
C ASP A 105 25.06 3.09 16.68
N ALA A 106 26.20 2.68 17.21
CA ALA A 106 26.44 1.34 17.71
C ALA A 106 25.52 0.93 18.88
N GLY A 107 24.96 -0.27 18.78
CA GLY A 107 24.23 -0.95 19.85
C GLY A 107 23.88 -2.38 19.42
N ALA A 108 24.89 -3.24 19.33
CA ALA A 108 24.69 -4.67 19.20
C ALA A 108 23.91 -5.22 20.42
N GLU A 109 23.06 -6.21 20.16
CA GLU A 109 22.43 -7.20 21.07
C GLU A 109 20.89 -7.13 21.16
N ALA A 110 20.28 -8.30 20.99
CA ALA A 110 18.85 -8.67 21.06
C ALA A 110 17.98 -8.18 19.87
N GLU A 111 17.28 -9.03 19.11
CA GLU A 111 16.60 -10.26 19.51
C GLU A 111 16.50 -11.20 18.30
N ARG A 112 17.01 -12.42 18.45
CA ARG A 112 16.62 -13.57 17.63
C ARG A 112 15.18 -13.93 18.03
N GLY A 113 14.22 -13.71 17.13
CA GLY A 113 12.82 -14.03 17.40
C GLY A 113 12.07 -14.39 16.12
N ALA A 114 12.23 -15.65 15.72
CA ALA A 114 11.38 -16.44 14.82
C ALA A 114 10.14 -15.76 14.20
N VAL A 115 10.08 -15.78 12.86
CA VAL A 115 8.86 -16.19 12.16
C VAL A 115 9.23 -17.24 11.12
N ALA A 116 8.79 -18.45 11.40
CA ALA A 116 8.82 -19.60 10.51
C ALA A 116 7.63 -19.55 9.55
N ASP A 117 7.90 -20.09 8.37
CA ASP A 117 6.99 -20.76 7.43
C ASP A 117 5.88 -20.00 6.68
N PHE A 118 5.65 -20.54 5.49
CA PHE A 118 5.01 -20.00 4.28
C PHE A 118 3.56 -19.52 4.42
#